data_AF-A0A381FAE5-F1
#
_entry.id   AF-A0A381FAE5-F1
#
_cell.length_a   1.000
_cell.length_b   1.000
_cell.length_c   1.000
_cell.angle_alpha   90.00
_cell.angle_beta   90.00
_cell.angle_gamma   90.00
#
_symmetry.space_group_name_H-M   'P 1'
#
loop_
_entity.id
_entity.type
_entity.pdbx_description
1 polymer ?
#
loop_
_entity_poly.entity_id
_entity_poly.type
_entity_poly.pdbx_seq_one_letter_code
_entity_poly.pdbx_strand_id
1 'polypeptide(L)'
;MNNNMDESGKKLTDSLKSANESWIEFNKAAYHCMADYSSKLRLVSSEDDFLHNFDIVYQFPEEHNEEFLIMVTQGLSYKEAFDLLKDTYSF
;
A
#
# COMPACT_ATOMS: atom_id res chain seq x y z
N MET A 1 28.82 -39.69 14.99
CA MET A 1 28.85 -38.25 14.66
C MET A 1 27.97 -38.07 13.42
N ASN A 2 26.69 -37.70 13.58
CA ASN A 2 25.80 -37.35 12.45
C ASN A 2 24.57 -36.50 12.82
N ASN A 3 24.38 -36.11 14.09
CA ASN A 3 23.18 -35.37 14.52
C ASN A 3 23.19 -33.87 14.16
N ASN A 4 24.36 -33.27 13.88
CA ASN A 4 24.46 -31.83 13.68
C ASN A 4 24.05 -31.37 12.26
N MET A 5 24.11 -32.24 11.24
CA MET A 5 23.68 -31.89 9.88
C MET A 5 22.15 -31.85 9.75
N ASP A 6 21.45 -32.76 10.40
CA ASP A 6 19.98 -32.87 10.36
C ASP A 6 19.29 -31.67 11.07
N GLU A 7 19.83 -31.24 12.22
CA GLU A 7 19.33 -30.05 12.92
C GLU A 7 19.52 -28.75 12.13
N SER A 8 20.61 -28.62 11.37
CA SER A 8 20.85 -27.43 10.54
C SER A 8 19.88 -27.31 9.38
N GLY A 9 19.56 -28.43 8.70
CA GLY A 9 18.57 -28.47 7.62
C GLY A 9 17.15 -28.19 8.12
N LYS A 10 16.80 -28.73 9.29
CA LYS A 10 15.53 -28.45 9.95
C LYS A 10 15.39 -26.97 10.32
N LYS A 11 16.41 -26.38 10.97
CA LYS A 11 16.43 -24.95 11.32
C LYS A 11 16.28 -24.05 10.09
N LEU A 12 16.93 -24.38 8.98
CA LEU A 12 16.78 -23.62 7.73
C LEU A 12 15.36 -23.72 7.18
N THR A 13 14.77 -24.91 7.18
CA THR A 13 13.40 -25.14 6.70
C THR A 13 12.36 -24.39 7.55
N ASP A 14 12.50 -24.43 8.88
CA ASP A 14 11.64 -23.70 9.81
C ASP A 14 11.77 -22.18 9.62
N SER A 15 13.00 -21.70 9.37
CA SER A 15 13.24 -20.27 9.09
C SER A 15 12.62 -19.81 7.77
N LEU A 16 12.73 -20.62 6.70
CA LEU A 16 12.09 -20.33 5.41
C LEU A 16 10.57 -20.33 5.52
N LYS A 17 10.00 -21.26 6.28
CA LYS A 17 8.56 -21.31 6.53
C LYS A 17 8.10 -20.06 7.27
N SER A 18 8.79 -19.66 8.34
CA SER A 18 8.47 -18.46 9.11
C SER A 18 8.61 -17.18 8.28
N ALA A 19 9.64 -17.08 7.43
CA ALA A 19 9.80 -15.96 6.51
C ALA A 19 8.64 -15.89 5.49
N ASN A 20 8.22 -17.03 4.94
CA ASN A 20 7.09 -17.08 4.02
C ASN A 20 5.76 -16.71 4.69
N GLU A 21 5.51 -17.19 5.91
CA GLU A 21 4.33 -16.80 6.69
C GLU A 21 4.33 -15.29 6.98
N SER A 22 5.47 -14.74 7.38
CA SER A 22 5.64 -13.29 7.61
C SER A 22 5.40 -12.48 6.34
N TRP A 23 5.88 -12.95 5.19
CA TRP A 23 5.63 -12.32 3.89
C TRP A 23 4.15 -12.32 3.51
N ILE A 24 3.45 -13.44 3.74
CA ILE A 24 2.01 -13.54 3.49
C ILE A 24 1.24 -12.55 4.37
N GLU A 25 1.54 -12.48 5.67
CA GLU A 25 0.87 -11.55 6.58
C GLU A 25 1.16 -10.09 6.23
N PHE A 26 2.40 -9.76 5.85
CA PHE A 26 2.74 -8.43 5.32
C PHE A 26 1.90 -8.07 4.10
N ASN A 27 1.78 -8.99 3.13
CA ASN A 27 0.98 -8.74 1.93
C ASN A 27 -0.50 -8.53 2.28
N LYS A 28 -1.07 -9.35 3.18
CA LYS A 28 -2.46 -9.17 3.63
C LYS A 28 -2.67 -7.79 4.26
N ALA A 29 -1.76 -7.36 5.14
CA ALA A 29 -1.84 -6.05 5.78
C ALA A 29 -1.77 -4.93 4.74
N ALA A 30 -0.84 -5.02 3.78
CA ALA A 30 -0.73 -4.07 2.68
C ALA A 30 -2.01 -4.02 1.83
N TYR A 31 -2.57 -5.17 1.46
CA TYR A 31 -3.84 -5.24 0.74
C TYR A 31 -4.99 -4.60 1.51
N HIS A 32 -5.10 -4.83 2.82
CA HIS A 32 -6.14 -4.24 3.65
C HIS A 32 -6.02 -2.72 3.74
N CYS A 33 -4.80 -2.20 3.96
CA CYS A 33 -4.56 -0.75 4.00
C CYS A 33 -4.95 -0.09 2.66
N MET A 34 -4.49 -0.67 1.55
CA MET A 34 -4.82 -0.15 0.22
C MET A 34 -6.31 -0.25 -0.11
N ALA A 35 -6.96 -1.35 0.27
CA ALA A 35 -8.39 -1.55 0.01
C ALA A 35 -9.25 -0.54 0.77
N ASP A 36 -8.90 -0.21 2.03
CA ASP A 36 -9.63 0.78 2.80
C ASP A 36 -9.50 2.18 2.17
N TYR A 37 -8.28 2.60 1.84
CA TYR A 37 -8.05 3.91 1.23
C TYR A 37 -8.70 4.04 -0.16
N SER A 38 -8.54 3.02 -1.00
CA SER A 38 -9.18 2.96 -2.33
C SER A 38 -10.70 3.00 -2.23
N SER A 39 -11.27 2.36 -1.20
CA SER A 39 -12.72 2.38 -0.97
C SER A 39 -13.20 3.78 -0.58
N LYS A 40 -12.47 4.50 0.27
CA LYS A 40 -12.79 5.91 0.62
C LYS A 40 -12.74 6.80 -0.61
N LEU A 41 -11.70 6.66 -1.41
CA LEU A 41 -11.53 7.42 -2.65
C LEU A 41 -12.67 7.21 -3.64
N ARG A 42 -13.09 5.95 -3.85
CA ARG A 42 -14.21 5.62 -4.74
C ARG A 42 -15.56 6.22 -4.31
N LEU A 43 -15.72 6.57 -3.03
CA LEU A 43 -16.95 7.23 -2.54
C LEU A 43 -17.01 8.72 -2.87
N VAL A 44 -15.85 9.36 -3.09
CA VAL A 44 -15.75 10.81 -3.28
C VAL A 44 -15.25 11.20 -4.66
N SER A 45 -14.88 10.24 -5.51
CA SER A 45 -14.40 10.47 -6.88
C SER A 45 -15.41 10.06 -7.94
N SER A 46 -15.26 10.61 -9.14
CA SER A 46 -15.96 10.07 -10.31
C SER A 46 -15.36 8.71 -10.71
N GLU A 47 -16.12 7.90 -11.44
CA GLU A 47 -15.65 6.61 -11.95
C GLU A 47 -14.51 6.80 -12.97
N ASP A 48 -14.62 7.80 -13.85
CA ASP A 48 -13.57 8.12 -14.82
C ASP A 48 -12.26 8.53 -14.13
N ASP A 49 -12.31 9.39 -13.11
CA ASP A 49 -11.11 9.82 -12.41
C ASP A 49 -10.46 8.66 -11.65
N PHE A 50 -11.27 7.82 -11.00
CA PHE A 50 -10.79 6.61 -10.33
C PHE A 50 -10.09 5.65 -11.31
N LEU A 51 -10.69 5.37 -12.47
CA LEU A 51 -10.14 4.40 -13.44
C LEU A 51 -8.86 4.90 -14.13
N HIS A 52 -8.77 6.19 -14.44
CA HIS A 52 -7.65 6.75 -15.20
C HIS A 52 -6.45 7.15 -14.33
N ASN A 53 -6.66 7.37 -13.03
CA ASN A 53 -5.62 7.90 -12.13
C ASN A 53 -5.36 7.00 -10.90
N PHE A 54 -5.83 5.75 -10.90
CA PHE A 54 -5.66 4.85 -9.75
C PHE A 54 -4.19 4.60 -9.38
N ASP A 55 -3.28 4.66 -10.35
CA ASP A 55 -1.84 4.48 -10.15
C ASP A 55 -1.21 5.58 -9.28
N ILE A 56 -1.81 6.77 -9.25
CA ILE A 56 -1.39 7.89 -8.39
C ILE A 56 -1.50 7.53 -6.90
N VAL A 57 -2.49 6.71 -6.53
CA VAL A 57 -2.75 6.27 -5.15
C VAL A 57 -1.53 5.53 -4.55
N TYR A 58 -0.71 4.89 -5.39
CA TYR A 58 0.49 4.17 -4.95
C TYR A 58 1.74 5.05 -4.83
N GLN A 59 1.68 6.30 -5.29
CA GLN A 59 2.83 7.21 -5.35
C GLN A 59 2.90 8.15 -4.16
N PHE A 60 1.84 8.21 -3.36
CA PHE A 60 1.65 9.22 -2.34
C PHE A 60 2.15 8.74 -0.95
N PRO A 61 2.91 9.57 -0.19
CA PRO A 61 3.28 9.25 1.19
C PRO A 61 2.03 9.13 2.09
N GLU A 62 1.90 8.02 2.83
CA GLU A 62 0.70 7.73 3.63
C GLU A 62 0.28 8.89 4.55
N GLU A 63 1.25 9.67 5.04
CA GLU A 63 1.07 10.82 5.92
C GLU A 63 0.21 11.96 5.35
N HIS A 64 -0.02 12.05 4.04
CA HIS A 64 -0.97 13.04 3.48
C HIS A 64 -2.15 12.44 2.70
N ASN A 65 -2.48 11.18 2.98
CA ASN A 65 -3.67 10.53 2.43
C ASN A 65 -4.97 11.26 2.79
N GLU A 66 -5.04 11.88 3.97
CA GLU A 66 -6.21 12.65 4.42
C GLU A 66 -6.37 13.96 3.64
N GLU A 67 -5.29 14.73 3.47
CA GLU A 67 -5.28 15.95 2.66
C GLU A 67 -5.67 15.65 1.21
N PHE A 68 -5.15 14.56 0.63
CA PHE A 68 -5.54 14.11 -0.70
C PHE A 68 -7.04 13.80 -0.78
N LEU A 69 -7.57 13.03 0.18
CA LEU A 69 -8.99 12.69 0.23
C LEU A 69 -9.88 13.94 0.35
N ILE A 70 -9.46 14.94 1.12
CA ILE A 70 -10.17 16.22 1.27
C ILE A 70 -10.22 16.96 -0.08
N MET A 71 -9.10 17.04 -0.80
CA MET A 71 -9.03 17.71 -2.10
C MET A 71 -9.94 17.05 -3.14
N VAL A 72 -9.92 15.72 -3.21
CA VAL A 72 -10.82 14.96 -4.10
C VAL A 72 -12.28 15.20 -3.73
N THR A 73 -12.60 15.21 -2.42
CA THR A 73 -13.96 15.51 -1.93
C THR A 73 -14.42 16.92 -2.31
N GLN A 74 -13.49 17.87 -2.46
CA GLN A 74 -13.75 19.23 -2.92
C GLN A 74 -13.89 19.35 -4.44
N GLY A 75 -13.72 18.24 -5.18
CA GLY A 75 -13.95 18.14 -6.61
C GLY A 75 -12.70 18.23 -7.47
N LEU A 76 -11.50 18.20 -6.88
CA LEU A 76 -10.26 18.07 -7.66
C LEU A 76 -10.15 16.64 -8.21
N SER A 77 -9.61 16.52 -9.41
CA SER A 77 -9.16 15.23 -9.92
C SER A 77 -7.96 14.71 -9.12
N TYR A 78 -7.71 13.40 -9.18
CA TYR A 78 -6.56 12.80 -8.48
C TYR A 78 -5.24 13.42 -8.92
N LYS A 79 -5.12 13.72 -10.21
CA LYS A 79 -3.92 14.35 -10.76
C LYS A 79 -3.72 15.77 -10.22
N GLU A 80 -4.78 16.57 -10.16
CA GLU A 80 -4.70 17.94 -9.62
C GLU A 80 -4.37 17.94 -8.12
N ALA A 81 -5.02 17.07 -7.35
CA ALA A 81 -4.73 16.90 -5.93
C ALA A 81 -3.28 16.44 -5.71
N PHE A 82 -2.81 15.48 -6.52
CA PHE A 82 -1.44 14.99 -6.46
C PHE A 82 -0.40 16.05 -6.78
N ASP A 83 -0.54 16.74 -7.92
CA ASP A 83 0.40 17.78 -8.35
C ASP A 83 0.48 18.89 -7.28
N LEU A 84 -0.67 19.30 -6.72
CA LEU A 84 -0.73 20.33 -5.69
C LEU A 84 -0.02 19.92 -4.39
N LEU A 85 -0.27 18.70 -3.91
CA LEU A 85 0.35 18.19 -2.69
C LEU A 85 1.83 17.93 -2.88
N LYS A 86 2.22 17.41 -4.05
CA LYS A 86 3.62 17.21 -4.41
C LYS A 86 4.38 18.53 -4.41
N ASP A 87 3.83 19.57 -5.01
CA ASP A 87 4.44 20.91 -5.00
C ASP A 87 4.50 21.48 -3.57
N THR A 88 3.49 21.21 -2.75
CA THR A 88 3.40 21.71 -1.37
C THR A 88 4.42 21.05 -0.43
N TYR A 89 4.59 19.74 -0.53
CA TYR A 89 5.41 18.95 0.40
C TYR A 89 6.75 18.50 -0.19
N SER A 90 6.98 18.70 -1.49
CA SER A 90 8.24 18.41 -2.19
C SER A 90 8.71 16.95 -2.08
N PHE A 91 7.80 15.99 -2.24
CA PHE A 91 8.11 14.56 -2.35
C PHE A 91 8.20 14.05 -3.81
#